data_AF-A0A428YT11-F1
#
_entry.id   AF-A0A428YT11-F1
#
_cell.length_a   1.000
_cell.length_b   1.000
_cell.length_c   1.000
_cell.angle_alpha   90.00
_cell.angle_beta   90.00
_cell.angle_gamma   90.00
#
_symmetry.space_group_name_H-M   'P 1'
#
loop_
_entity.id
_entity.type
_entity.pdbx_description
1 polymer ?
#
loop_
_entity_poly.entity_id
_entity_poly.type
_entity_poly.pdbx_seq_one_letter_code
_entity_poly.pdbx_strand_id
1 'polypeptide(L)'
;MAWFNRRKKRTSAEEMREVIDDVVRDLAEDDRVQSKGPRFWLDHGFVNGDRVECAVCDKPLVVRLVKYSRVILATTDTQTGSPLICGDCGRLLCLDCALRLHPHRPSCDRCRRVGGVTSLMK
;
A
#
# COMPACT_ATOMS: atom_id res chain seq x y z
N MET A 1 26.41 -27.71 56.21
CA MET A 1 26.73 -27.48 54.78
C MET A 1 25.43 -27.24 54.02
N ALA A 2 25.27 -26.04 53.44
CA ALA A 2 24.03 -25.43 52.97
C ALA A 2 23.38 -26.20 51.80
N TRP A 3 22.11 -26.62 51.91
CA TRP A 3 20.86 -25.94 51.54
C TRP A 3 20.72 -25.59 50.04
N PHE A 4 19.91 -26.41 49.34
CA PHE A 4 19.50 -26.23 47.95
C PHE A 4 18.63 -24.96 47.81
N ASN A 5 19.15 -23.96 47.09
CA ASN A 5 18.39 -22.77 46.74
C ASN A 5 17.40 -23.06 45.60
N ARG A 6 16.14 -23.26 45.97
CA ARG A 6 14.98 -23.28 45.08
C ARG A 6 14.77 -21.85 44.52
N ARG A 7 15.39 -21.53 43.37
CA ARG A 7 15.04 -20.31 42.61
C ARG A 7 13.57 -20.41 42.19
N LYS A 8 12.72 -19.56 42.78
CA LYS A 8 11.36 -19.29 42.30
C LYS A 8 11.45 -18.90 40.83
N LYS A 9 10.92 -19.73 39.92
CA LYS A 9 10.63 -19.32 38.55
C LYS A 9 9.62 -18.18 38.65
N ARG A 10 10.06 -16.94 38.39
CA ARG A 10 9.11 -15.84 38.12
C ARG A 10 8.25 -16.32 36.95
N THR A 11 6.96 -16.29 37.17
CA THR A 11 5.96 -16.86 36.28
C THR A 11 6.01 -16.14 34.94
N SER A 12 6.25 -16.93 33.89
CA SER A 12 6.20 -16.65 32.46
C SER A 12 5.13 -15.64 31.99
N ALA A 13 4.08 -15.38 32.77
CA ALA A 13 3.02 -14.41 32.45
C ALA A 13 3.45 -12.95 32.50
N GLU A 14 4.42 -12.57 33.33
CA GLU A 14 4.88 -11.16 33.44
C GLU A 14 5.83 -10.81 32.29
N GLU A 15 6.77 -11.71 31.98
CA GLU A 15 7.64 -11.62 30.79
C GLU A 15 6.83 -11.68 29.49
N MET A 16 5.79 -12.53 29.41
CA MET A 16 4.92 -12.56 28.22
C MET A 16 4.12 -11.26 28.04
N ARG A 17 3.73 -10.56 29.11
CA ARG A 17 3.04 -9.27 29.00
C ARG A 17 3.98 -8.17 28.50
N GLU A 18 5.21 -8.14 28.99
CA GLU A 18 6.23 -7.19 28.53
C GLU A 18 6.55 -7.40 27.04
N VAL A 19 6.67 -8.65 26.59
CA VAL A 19 6.84 -8.97 25.17
C VAL A 19 5.61 -8.58 24.33
N ILE A 20 4.40 -8.76 24.85
CA ILE A 20 3.17 -8.33 24.16
C ILE A 20 3.13 -6.80 24.03
N ASP A 21 3.46 -6.07 25.09
CA ASP A 21 3.46 -4.60 25.07
C ASP A 21 4.51 -4.04 24.11
N ASP A 22 5.69 -4.67 24.02
CA ASP A 22 6.73 -4.34 23.05
C ASP A 22 6.27 -4.60 21.60
N VAL A 23 5.64 -5.75 21.33
CA VAL A 23 5.10 -6.07 20.00
C VAL A 23 3.94 -5.14 19.63
N VAL A 24 3.06 -4.80 20.57
CA VAL A 24 1.96 -3.85 20.35
C VAL A 24 2.50 -2.45 20.06
N ARG A 25 3.60 -2.05 20.70
CA ARG A 25 4.28 -0.77 20.44
C ARG A 25 4.93 -0.75 19.05
N ASP A 26 5.61 -1.82 18.65
CA ASP A 26 6.20 -1.94 17.30
C ASP A 26 5.12 -1.93 16.21
N LEU A 27 3.98 -2.60 16.42
CA LEU A 27 2.83 -2.57 15.51
C LEU A 27 2.17 -1.19 15.44
N ALA A 28 2.14 -0.44 16.54
CA ALA A 28 1.64 0.94 16.56
C ALA A 28 2.58 1.92 15.84
N GLU A 29 3.87 1.59 15.72
CA GLU A 29 4.82 2.39 14.92
C GLU A 29 4.75 2.08 13.42
N ASP A 30 4.28 0.89 13.02
CA ASP A 30 4.02 0.54 11.61
C ASP A 30 2.80 1.30 11.03
N ASP A 31 1.85 1.69 11.88
CA ASP A 31 0.71 2.55 11.51
C ASP A 31 1.15 4.01 11.17
N ARG A 32 2.45 4.33 11.28
CA ARG A 32 3.01 5.61 10.81
C ARG A 32 3.24 5.69 9.31
N VAL A 33 2.95 4.62 8.55
CA VAL A 33 2.75 4.72 7.09
C VAL A 33 1.29 5.12 6.77
N GLN A 34 0.59 5.79 7.69
CA GLN A 34 -0.55 6.60 7.31
C GLN A 34 -0.08 7.73 6.40
N SER A 35 -0.31 7.55 5.09
CA SER A 35 -0.12 8.59 4.08
C SER A 35 -0.88 9.85 4.53
N LYS A 36 -0.17 10.86 5.06
CA LYS A 36 -0.74 12.17 5.44
C LYS A 36 -1.29 12.97 4.24
N GLY A 37 -1.32 12.38 3.05
CA GLY A 37 -1.86 12.97 1.84
C GLY A 37 -3.36 12.67 1.65
N PRO A 38 -4.06 13.49 0.85
CA PRO A 38 -5.40 13.17 0.37
C PRO A 38 -5.45 11.76 -0.21
N ARG A 39 -6.44 10.96 0.22
CA ARG A 39 -6.59 9.56 -0.19
C ARG A 39 -7.20 9.48 -1.59
N PHE A 40 -6.44 9.91 -2.59
CA PHE A 40 -6.91 9.98 -3.99
C PHE A 40 -7.43 8.65 -4.53
N TRP A 41 -6.94 7.52 -4.01
CA TRP A 41 -7.44 6.18 -4.35
C TRP A 41 -8.86 5.87 -3.89
N LEU A 42 -9.43 6.61 -2.94
CA LEU A 42 -10.80 6.41 -2.41
C LEU A 42 -11.78 7.43 -3.00
N ASP A 43 -11.38 8.69 -3.10
CA ASP A 43 -12.25 9.80 -3.53
C ASP A 43 -11.81 10.35 -4.89
N HIS A 44 -11.69 9.49 -5.89
CA HIS A 44 -11.25 9.89 -7.23
C HIS A 44 -12.38 10.40 -8.14
N GLY A 45 -13.65 10.17 -7.79
CA GLY A 45 -14.81 10.71 -8.53
C GLY A 45 -15.05 10.12 -9.93
N PHE A 46 -14.39 9.01 -10.28
CA PHE A 46 -14.52 8.36 -11.59
C PHE A 46 -15.53 7.23 -11.56
N VAL A 47 -16.15 6.97 -12.70
CA VAL A 47 -17.03 5.82 -12.94
C VAL A 47 -16.42 4.87 -13.98
N ASN A 48 -16.90 3.63 -14.00
CA ASN A 48 -16.51 2.66 -15.01
C ASN A 48 -16.85 3.17 -16.42
N GLY A 49 -15.88 3.12 -17.33
CA GLY A 49 -16.03 3.57 -18.71
C GLY A 49 -15.59 5.01 -18.96
N ASP A 50 -15.25 5.78 -17.92
CA ASP A 50 -14.68 7.11 -18.09
C ASP A 50 -13.39 7.05 -18.90
N ARG A 51 -13.20 8.07 -19.73
CA ARG A 51 -11.98 8.25 -20.52
C ARG A 51 -11.09 9.27 -19.83
N VAL A 52 -9.88 8.85 -19.51
CA VAL A 52 -8.87 9.67 -18.85
C VAL A 52 -7.56 9.53 -19.59
N GLU A 53 -6.68 10.50 -19.45
CA GLU A 53 -5.40 10.52 -20.14
C GLU A 53 -4.25 10.21 -19.17
N CYS A 54 -3.25 9.49 -19.65
CA CYS A 54 -2.02 9.30 -18.91
C CYS A 54 -1.30 10.65 -18.75
N ALA A 55 -0.99 11.05 -17.52
CA ALA A 55 -0.35 12.34 -17.24
C ALA A 55 1.11 12.47 -17.72
N VAL A 56 1.68 11.43 -18.36
CA VAL A 56 3.07 11.39 -18.86
C VAL A 56 3.13 11.28 -20.38
N CYS A 57 2.24 10.50 -20.99
CA CYS A 57 2.29 10.21 -22.43
C CYS A 57 0.98 10.53 -23.15
N ASP A 58 0.00 11.11 -22.46
CA ASP A 58 -1.32 11.53 -22.97
C ASP A 58 -2.12 10.40 -23.64
N LYS A 59 -1.72 9.14 -23.43
CA LYS A 59 -2.42 7.97 -23.95
C LYS A 59 -3.83 7.91 -23.34
N PRO A 60 -4.88 7.73 -24.14
CA PRO A 60 -6.23 7.55 -23.63
C PRO A 60 -6.33 6.20 -22.91
N LEU A 61 -6.94 6.24 -21.73
CA LEU A 61 -7.16 5.11 -20.83
C LEU A 61 -8.64 5.02 -20.50
N VAL A 62 -9.14 3.80 -20.31
CA VAL A 62 -10.53 3.57 -19.94
C VAL A 62 -10.57 3.15 -18.48
N VAL A 63 -11.29 3.90 -17.66
CA VAL A 63 -11.42 3.63 -16.24
C VAL A 63 -12.15 2.30 -16.05
N ARG A 64 -11.47 1.38 -15.37
CA ARG A 64 -12.00 0.09 -14.91
C ARG A 64 -11.74 -0.02 -13.42
N LEU A 65 -12.76 0.29 -12.63
CA LEU A 65 -12.70 0.27 -11.18
C LEU A 65 -12.67 -1.17 -10.66
N VAL A 66 -11.74 -1.44 -9.76
CA VAL A 66 -11.57 -2.73 -9.10
C VAL A 66 -12.23 -2.70 -7.73
N LYS A 67 -13.00 -3.73 -7.36
CA LYS A 67 -13.61 -3.81 -6.03
C LYS A 67 -12.54 -3.93 -4.95
N TYR A 68 -12.61 -3.10 -3.90
CA TYR A 68 -11.67 -3.13 -2.76
C TYR A 68 -11.54 -4.51 -2.09
N SER A 69 -12.64 -5.27 -2.00
CA SER A 69 -12.69 -6.59 -1.34
C SER A 69 -12.05 -7.73 -2.12
N ARG A 70 -11.62 -7.48 -3.36
CA ARG A 70 -10.75 -8.41 -4.07
C ARG A 70 -9.33 -7.88 -3.90
N VAL A 71 -8.55 -8.53 -3.04
CA VAL A 71 -7.08 -8.45 -3.07
C VAL A 71 -6.64 -9.09 -4.39
N ILE A 72 -6.87 -8.38 -5.50
CA ILE A 72 -6.33 -8.78 -6.78
C ILE A 72 -4.86 -8.41 -6.67
N LEU A 73 -3.99 -9.42 -6.58
CA LEU A 73 -2.66 -9.34 -7.14
C LEU A 73 -2.86 -8.95 -8.61
N ALA A 74 -2.99 -7.65 -8.86
CA ALA A 74 -3.29 -7.12 -10.17
C ALA A 74 -2.06 -7.42 -11.01
N THR A 75 -2.12 -8.53 -11.74
CA THR A 75 -1.07 -8.89 -12.68
C THR A 75 -0.96 -7.74 -13.67
N THR A 76 0.26 -7.44 -14.11
CA THR A 76 0.53 -6.39 -15.10
C THR A 76 -0.43 -6.47 -16.28
N ASP A 77 -0.79 -7.68 -16.71
CA ASP A 77 -1.77 -7.94 -17.77
C ASP A 77 -3.15 -7.33 -17.50
N THR A 78 -3.72 -7.53 -16.30
CA THR A 78 -5.05 -6.98 -15.93
C THR A 78 -5.08 -5.46 -15.84
N GLN A 79 -3.93 -4.83 -15.64
CA GLN A 79 -3.78 -3.38 -15.56
C GLN A 79 -3.57 -2.74 -16.95
N THR A 80 -3.34 -3.54 -17.99
CA THR A 80 -3.10 -3.03 -19.33
C THR A 80 -4.33 -2.29 -19.86
N GLY A 81 -4.15 -1.01 -20.21
CA GLY A 81 -5.22 -0.12 -20.69
C GLY A 81 -6.11 0.48 -19.59
N SER A 82 -5.93 0.08 -18.34
CA SER A 82 -6.60 0.69 -17.18
C SER A 82 -5.70 1.76 -16.55
N PRO A 83 -6.26 2.89 -16.10
CA PRO A 83 -5.49 3.92 -15.41
C PRO A 83 -5.09 3.49 -14.00
N LEU A 84 -3.84 3.78 -13.66
CA LEU A 84 -3.28 3.65 -12.32
C LEU A 84 -3.22 5.01 -11.66
N ILE A 85 -3.68 5.11 -10.43
CA ILE A 85 -3.67 6.35 -9.65
C ILE A 85 -2.52 6.34 -8.64
N CYS A 86 -1.78 7.45 -8.59
CA CYS A 86 -0.83 7.70 -7.52
C CYS A 86 -1.57 8.17 -6.26
N GLY A 87 -1.45 7.44 -5.16
CA GLY A 87 -2.03 7.78 -3.85
C GLY A 87 -1.44 9.04 -3.22
N ASP A 88 -0.22 9.44 -3.60
CA ASP A 88 0.43 10.65 -3.07
C ASP A 88 0.04 11.94 -3.84
N CYS A 89 -0.13 11.88 -5.17
CA CYS A 89 -0.35 13.06 -6.00
C CYS A 89 -1.59 13.01 -6.90
N GLY A 90 -2.34 11.92 -6.89
CA GLY A 90 -3.60 11.75 -7.62
C GLY A 90 -3.45 11.61 -9.14
N ARG A 91 -2.23 11.63 -9.68
CA ARG A 91 -2.01 11.51 -11.13
C ARG A 91 -2.39 10.13 -11.64
N LEU A 92 -2.98 10.12 -12.83
CA LEU A 92 -3.33 8.93 -13.57
C LEU A 92 -2.20 8.57 -14.54
N LEU A 93 -1.77 7.32 -14.51
CA LEU A 93 -0.66 6.80 -15.27
C LEU A 93 -1.10 5.53 -16.00
N CYS A 94 -0.60 5.33 -17.22
CA CYS A 94 -0.65 4.02 -17.83
C CYS A 94 0.41 3.10 -17.18
N LEU A 95 0.20 1.79 -17.27
CA LEU A 95 1.11 0.79 -16.72
C LEU A 95 2.55 0.98 -17.22
N ASP A 96 2.73 1.21 -18.53
CA ASP A 96 4.05 1.42 -19.15
C ASP A 96 4.81 2.60 -18.51
N CYS A 97 4.10 3.72 -18.26
CA CYS A 97 4.70 4.88 -17.63
C CYS A 97 4.97 4.66 -16.14
N ALA A 98 4.11 3.90 -15.45
CA ALA A 98 4.30 3.57 -14.05
C ALA A 98 5.50 2.64 -13.81
N LEU A 99 5.81 1.76 -14.77
CA LEU A 99 6.96 0.83 -14.70
C LEU A 99 8.25 1.41 -15.27
N ARG A 100 8.24 2.65 -15.78
CA ARG A 100 9.40 3.28 -16.44
C ARG A 100 10.60 3.46 -15.50
N LEU A 101 10.35 3.75 -14.22
CA LEU A 101 11.41 3.92 -13.22
C LEU A 101 11.80 2.60 -12.57
N HIS A 102 10.82 1.70 -12.37
CA HIS A 102 11.03 0.41 -11.74
C HIS A 102 10.29 -0.70 -12.52
N PRO A 103 11.01 -1.70 -13.06
CA PRO A 103 10.46 -2.66 -14.02
C PRO A 103 9.38 -3.59 -13.45
N HIS A 104 9.31 -3.73 -12.13
CA HIS A 104 8.35 -4.64 -11.46
C HIS A 104 7.50 -3.94 -10.39
N ARG A 105 7.66 -2.63 -10.21
CA ARG A 105 6.95 -1.88 -9.17
C ARG A 105 6.41 -0.58 -9.73
N PRO A 106 5.08 -0.42 -9.85
CA PRO A 106 4.48 0.83 -10.26
C PRO A 106 4.98 2.00 -9.41
N SER A 107 5.35 3.08 -10.09
CA SER A 107 5.94 4.26 -9.50
C SER A 107 5.46 5.50 -10.23
N CYS A 108 5.36 6.62 -9.50
CA CYS A 108 4.96 7.88 -10.09
C CYS A 108 6.19 8.69 -10.52
N ASP A 109 6.15 9.23 -11.75
CA ASP A 109 7.19 10.09 -12.33
C ASP A 109 7.49 11.32 -11.46
N ARG A 110 6.43 11.90 -10.87
CA ARG A 110 6.47 13.12 -10.07
C ARG A 110 6.92 12.86 -8.64
N CYS A 111 6.37 11.84 -7.98
CA CYS A 111 6.70 11.54 -6.58
C CYS A 111 8.02 10.78 -6.45
N ARG A 112 8.46 10.06 -7.51
CA ARG A 112 9.67 9.22 -7.54
C ARG A 112 9.80 8.24 -6.36
N ARG A 113 8.68 7.89 -5.73
CA ARG A 113 8.61 6.86 -4.71
C ARG A 113 8.17 5.54 -5.33
N VAL A 114 8.76 4.46 -4.84
CA VAL A 114 8.39 3.11 -5.19
C VAL A 114 7.16 2.73 -4.37
N GLY A 115 6.11 2.24 -5.03
CA GLY A 115 4.84 1.97 -4.36
C GLY A 115 3.95 3.22 -4.25
N GLY A 116 2.72 3.01 -3.80
CA GLY A 116 1.72 4.08 -3.75
C GLY A 116 1.07 4.39 -5.10
N VAL A 117 1.34 3.62 -6.16
CA VAL A 117 0.56 3.64 -7.40
C VAL A 117 -0.29 2.37 -7.44
N THR A 118 -1.60 2.53 -7.59
CA THR A 118 -2.56 1.42 -7.53
C THR A 118 -3.65 1.59 -8.58
N SER A 119 -4.43 0.54 -8.83
CA SER A 119 -5.63 0.63 -9.66
C SER A 119 -6.69 1.48 -8.98
N LEU A 120 -7.50 2.19 -9.77
CA LEU A 120 -8.69 2.88 -9.25
C LEU A 120 -9.66 1.85 -8.65
N MET A 121 -10.14 2.12 -7.45
CA MET A 121 -10.97 1.19 -6.69
C MET A 121 -12.44 1.63 -6.68
N LYS A 122 -13.36 0.71 -6.41
CA LYS A 122 -14.76 0.98 -6.09
C LYS A 122 -15.15 0.36 -4.76
#